data_AF-A0A9X4KVA1-F1
#
_entry.id   AF-A0A9X4KVA1-F1
#
_cell.length_a   1.000
_cell.length_b   1.000
_cell.length_c   1.000
_cell.angle_alpha   90.00
_cell.angle_beta   90.00
_cell.angle_gamma   90.00
#
_symmetry.space_group_name_H-M   'P 1'
#
loop_
_entity.id
_entity.type
_entity.pdbx_description
1 polymer ?
#
loop_
_entity_poly.entity_id
_entity_poly.type
_entity_poly.pdbx_seq_one_letter_code
_entity_poly.pdbx_strand_id
1 'polypeptide(L)'
;MSTRLLSESLVRERFPHLRYVRIHTSGKQTATIYAWDDQLELREEDRANLLKFASAYLTPFVCFNVKPYGQTREERVPAAPEVPDDVREAAMNRGSDLHDIIDVVDRMLAGGRISFDRYDRTNAVVYLTIRSTLPISPIERELIGLYLYELLPLGTQSSVQYI
;
A
#
# COMPACT_ATOMS: atom_id res chain seq x y z
N MET A 1 6.01 -6.43 -9.01
CA MET A 1 4.69 -6.15 -8.38
C MET A 1 4.63 -4.64 -8.14
N SER A 2 3.46 -3.97 -8.20
CA SER A 2 3.41 -2.54 -7.89
C SER A 2 2.87 -2.31 -6.48
N THR A 3 3.62 -1.57 -5.67
CA THR A 3 3.20 -1.15 -4.33
C THR A 3 2.31 0.09 -4.40
N ARG A 4 1.76 0.46 -3.24
CA ARG A 4 0.97 1.68 -3.08
C ARG A 4 1.78 2.94 -3.37
N LEU A 5 2.93 3.13 -2.71
CA LEU A 5 3.79 4.31 -2.90
C LEU A 5 4.27 4.45 -4.34
N LEU A 6 4.71 3.35 -4.95
CA LEU A 6 5.13 3.36 -6.35
C LEU A 6 3.98 3.79 -7.27
N SER A 7 2.79 3.23 -7.08
CA SER A 7 1.64 3.54 -7.93
C SER A 7 1.15 4.97 -7.75
N GLU A 8 1.17 5.49 -6.52
CA GLU A 8 0.88 6.90 -6.26
C GLU A 8 1.89 7.82 -6.94
N SER A 9 3.19 7.48 -6.90
CA SER A 9 4.23 8.23 -7.59
C SER A 9 4.00 8.26 -9.10
N LEU A 10 3.62 7.12 -9.71
CA LEU A 10 3.34 7.04 -11.14
C LEU A 10 2.12 7.86 -11.54
N VAL A 11 1.08 7.89 -10.70
CA VAL A 11 -0.07 8.76 -10.91
C VAL A 11 0.34 10.23 -10.85
N ARG A 12 1.12 10.65 -9.84
CA ARG A 12 1.60 12.04 -9.72
C ARG A 12 2.50 12.46 -10.88
N GLU A 13 3.35 11.56 -11.37
CA GLU A 13 4.19 11.80 -12.55
C GLU A 13 3.34 11.99 -13.82
N ARG A 14 2.30 11.16 -14.00
CA ARG A 14 1.43 11.20 -15.19
C ARG A 14 0.43 12.36 -15.19
N PHE A 15 -0.05 12.75 -14.01
CA PHE A 15 -1.09 13.75 -13.78
C PHE A 15 -0.61 14.79 -12.75
N PRO A 16 0.37 15.65 -13.12
CA PRO A 16 1.03 16.55 -12.17
C PRO A 16 0.12 17.64 -11.58
N HIS A 17 -1.06 17.88 -12.19
CA HIS A 17 -2.07 18.78 -11.65
C HIS A 17 -2.87 18.18 -10.49
N LEU A 18 -2.81 16.85 -10.29
CA LEU A 18 -3.42 16.18 -9.14
C LEU A 18 -2.44 16.21 -7.97
N ARG A 19 -2.74 17.04 -6.97
CA ARG A 19 -1.86 17.29 -5.82
C ARG A 19 -2.05 16.30 -4.70
N TYR A 20 -3.30 15.94 -4.46
CA TYR A 20 -3.64 14.96 -3.44
C TYR A 20 -3.90 13.66 -4.16
N VAL A 21 -3.07 12.65 -3.90
CA VAL A 21 -3.23 11.32 -4.46
C VAL A 21 -2.98 10.34 -3.34
N ARG A 22 -3.92 9.42 -3.12
CA ARG A 22 -3.78 8.27 -2.24
C ARG A 22 -4.38 7.08 -2.93
N ILE A 23 -3.76 5.92 -2.88
CA ILE A 23 -4.39 4.69 -3.35
C ILE A 23 -4.74 3.86 -2.12
N HIS A 24 -5.82 3.07 -2.11
CA HIS A 24 -6.18 2.19 -1.00
C HIS A 24 -6.68 0.84 -1.53
N THR A 25 -6.40 -0.25 -0.83
CA THR A 25 -6.85 -1.59 -1.22
C THR A 25 -8.19 -1.78 -0.55
N SER A 26 -9.23 -1.43 -1.30
CA SER A 26 -10.61 -1.35 -0.81
C SER A 26 -11.31 -2.71 -0.77
N GLY A 27 -10.66 -3.76 -1.27
CA GLY A 27 -11.16 -5.12 -1.18
C GLY A 27 -10.24 -6.12 -1.87
N LYS A 28 -10.71 -7.36 -2.01
CA LYS A 28 -10.01 -8.42 -2.72
C LYS A 28 -9.70 -7.97 -4.14
N GLN A 29 -8.41 -7.89 -4.49
CA GLN A 29 -7.95 -7.52 -5.82
C GLN A 29 -8.58 -6.21 -6.33
N THR A 30 -8.95 -5.32 -5.41
CA THR A 30 -9.61 -4.06 -5.73
C THR A 30 -8.84 -2.93 -5.05
N ALA A 31 -8.63 -1.85 -5.78
CA ALA A 31 -8.01 -0.65 -5.24
C ALA A 31 -8.79 0.60 -5.64
N THR A 32 -8.89 1.56 -4.74
CA THR A 32 -9.47 2.87 -5.01
C THR A 32 -8.36 3.91 -5.06
N ILE A 33 -8.34 4.72 -6.10
CA ILE A 33 -7.50 5.91 -6.23
C ILE A 33 -8.33 7.10 -5.75
N TYR A 34 -7.85 7.76 -4.71
CA TYR A 34 -8.42 8.99 -4.18
C TYR A 34 -7.58 10.14 -4.70
N ALA A 35 -8.20 11.08 -5.39
CA ALA A 35 -7.48 12.19 -5.99
C ALA A 35 -8.23 13.54 -5.87
N TRP A 36 -7.46 14.61 -5.74
CA TRP A 36 -7.89 16.00 -5.90
C TRP A 36 -6.80 16.82 -6.58
N ASP A 37 -7.24 17.81 -7.36
CA ASP A 37 -6.39 18.90 -7.83
C ASP A 37 -6.18 19.99 -6.76
N ASP A 38 -5.53 21.09 -7.15
CA ASP A 38 -5.29 22.26 -6.28
C ASP A 38 -6.58 22.95 -5.79
N GLN A 39 -7.73 22.71 -6.44
CA GLN A 39 -9.03 23.27 -6.06
C GLN A 39 -9.84 22.31 -5.18
N LEU A 40 -9.24 21.18 -4.74
CA LEU A 40 -9.92 20.14 -3.97
C LEU A 40 -11.07 19.49 -4.76
N GLU A 41 -10.93 19.42 -6.08
CA GLU A 41 -11.91 18.82 -6.96
C GLU A 41 -11.35 17.60 -7.70
N LEU A 42 -12.24 16.67 -8.04
CA LEU A 42 -11.96 15.58 -8.97
C LEU A 42 -12.87 15.75 -10.18
N ARG A 43 -12.33 16.33 -11.25
CA ARG A 43 -13.06 16.50 -12.51
C ARG A 43 -13.36 15.15 -13.14
N GLU A 44 -14.50 15.03 -13.81
CA GLU A 44 -14.91 13.75 -14.42
C GLU A 44 -13.96 13.29 -15.54
N GLU A 45 -13.33 14.23 -16.25
CA GLU A 45 -12.26 13.91 -17.21
C GLU A 45 -11.06 13.27 -16.51
N ASP A 46 -10.62 13.83 -15.37
CA ASP A 46 -9.53 13.28 -14.57
C ASP A 46 -9.89 11.90 -14.00
N ARG A 47 -11.13 11.72 -13.55
CA ARG A 47 -11.64 10.42 -13.10
C ARG A 47 -11.51 9.36 -14.19
N ALA A 48 -11.99 9.65 -15.40
CA ALA A 48 -11.94 8.72 -16.52
C ALA A 48 -10.50 8.42 -16.97
N ASN A 49 -9.65 9.46 -17.03
CA ASN A 49 -8.25 9.33 -17.41
C ASN A 49 -7.44 8.52 -16.39
N LEU A 50 -7.66 8.75 -15.10
CA LEU A 50 -7.05 7.98 -14.02
C LEU A 50 -7.44 6.51 -14.11
N LEU A 51 -8.73 6.21 -14.31
CA LEU A 51 -9.19 4.82 -14.41
C LEU A 51 -8.55 4.09 -15.60
N LYS A 52 -8.49 4.76 -16.76
CA LYS A 52 -7.86 4.23 -17.97
C LYS A 52 -6.36 3.98 -17.76
N PHE A 53 -5.66 4.95 -17.16
CA PHE A 53 -4.24 4.82 -16.83
C PHE A 53 -3.99 3.68 -15.85
N ALA A 54 -4.77 3.61 -14.77
CA ALA A 54 -4.60 2.62 -13.72
C ALA A 54 -4.74 1.19 -14.26
N SER A 55 -5.76 0.98 -15.10
CA SER A 55 -6.07 -0.31 -15.72
C SER A 55 -4.99 -0.77 -16.71
N ALA A 56 -4.29 0.18 -17.33
CA ALA A 56 -3.27 -0.11 -18.34
C ALA A 56 -1.84 -0.22 -17.78
N TYR A 57 -1.52 0.48 -16.69
CA TYR A 57 -0.12 0.71 -16.29
C TYR A 57 0.24 0.40 -14.83
N LEU A 58 -0.71 0.24 -13.91
CA LEU A 58 -0.37 0.06 -12.48
C LEU A 58 -0.12 -1.41 -12.10
N THR A 59 -1.18 -2.16 -11.77
CA THR A 59 -1.06 -3.56 -11.35
C THR A 59 -2.02 -4.42 -12.17
N PRO A 60 -1.51 -5.42 -12.91
CA PRO A 60 -2.40 -6.36 -13.59
C PRO A 60 -3.23 -7.13 -12.54
N PHE A 61 -4.47 -7.46 -12.88
CA PHE A 61 -5.42 -8.19 -12.01
C PHE A 61 -5.98 -7.41 -10.80
N VAL A 62 -5.79 -6.09 -10.73
CA VAL A 62 -6.46 -5.23 -9.77
C VAL A 62 -7.56 -4.41 -10.47
N CYS A 63 -8.78 -4.48 -9.94
CA CYS A 63 -9.87 -3.62 -10.36
C CYS A 63 -9.74 -2.25 -9.68
N PHE A 64 -9.63 -1.19 -10.48
CA PHE A 64 -9.49 0.16 -9.95
C PHE A 64 -10.83 0.90 -9.89
N ASN A 65 -11.03 1.65 -8.80
CA ASN A 65 -12.04 2.68 -8.69
C ASN A 65 -11.35 4.04 -8.52
N VAL A 66 -12.05 5.13 -8.85
CA VAL A 66 -11.53 6.49 -8.62
C VAL A 66 -12.57 7.30 -7.86
N LYS A 67 -12.16 7.96 -6.78
CA LYS A 67 -13.02 8.75 -5.89
C LYS A 67 -12.35 10.09 -5.50
N PRO A 68 -13.13 11.11 -5.09
CA PRO A 68 -12.57 12.37 -4.57
C PRO A 68 -11.73 12.14 -3.32
N TYR A 69 -10.64 12.92 -3.14
CA TYR A 69 -9.73 12.72 -2.00
C TYR A 69 -10.37 12.90 -0.63
N GLY A 70 -11.38 13.75 -0.50
CA GLY A 70 -12.12 13.94 0.76
C GLY A 70 -12.79 12.68 1.31
N GLN A 71 -13.08 11.68 0.47
CA GLN A 71 -13.70 10.42 0.90
C GLN A 71 -12.73 9.48 1.65
N THR A 72 -11.43 9.78 1.64
CA THR A 72 -10.43 9.03 2.42
C THR A 72 -10.78 8.96 3.91
N ARG A 73 -11.33 10.04 4.48
CA ARG A 73 -11.71 10.11 5.90
C ARG A 73 -12.90 9.22 6.22
N GLU A 74 -13.92 9.24 5.37
CA GLU A 74 -15.14 8.43 5.54
C GLU A 74 -14.83 6.94 5.42
N GLU A 75 -13.96 6.58 4.48
CA GLU A 75 -13.54 5.20 4.23
C GLU A 75 -12.37 4.75 5.11
N ARG A 76 -11.94 5.57 6.08
CA ARG A 76 -10.84 5.30 7.02
C ARG A 76 -9.55 4.87 6.31
N VAL A 77 -9.28 5.47 5.15
CA VAL A 77 -8.03 5.26 4.43
C VAL A 77 -6.90 5.85 5.26
N PRO A 78 -5.84 5.08 5.58
CA PRO A 78 -4.70 5.61 6.28
C PRO A 78 -4.11 6.81 5.54
N ALA A 79 -3.89 7.91 6.25
CA ALA A 79 -3.11 9.04 5.74
C ALA A 79 -1.74 8.52 5.25
N ALA A 80 -1.11 9.23 4.31
CA ALA A 80 0.24 8.89 3.89
C ALA A 80 1.17 9.00 5.11
N PRO A 81 1.67 7.88 5.67
CA PRO A 81 2.47 7.94 6.88
C PRO A 81 3.89 8.38 6.54
N GLU A 82 4.56 9.05 7.48
CA GLU A 82 6.01 9.14 7.44
C GLU A 82 6.57 7.74 7.69
N VAL A 83 7.08 7.11 6.63
CA VAL A 83 7.78 5.83 6.71
C VAL A 83 9.29 6.05 6.66
N PRO A 84 10.09 5.20 7.33
CA PRO A 84 11.54 5.24 7.23
C PRO A 84 12.03 5.13 5.78
N ASP A 85 13.19 5.71 5.49
CA ASP A 85 13.74 5.78 4.14
C ASP A 85 13.89 4.37 3.52
N ASP A 86 14.36 3.39 4.28
CA ASP A 86 14.48 1.99 3.86
C ASP A 86 13.12 1.40 3.39
N VAL A 87 12.03 1.72 4.10
CA VAL A 87 10.67 1.27 3.74
C VAL A 87 10.21 1.97 2.46
N ARG A 88 10.48 3.27 2.34
CA ARG A 88 10.13 4.05 1.15
C ARG A 88 10.89 3.57 -0.08
N GLU A 89 12.19 3.35 0.03
CA GLU A 89 13.05 2.88 -1.06
C GLU A 89 12.61 1.49 -1.54
N ALA A 90 12.37 0.58 -0.61
CA ALA A 90 11.86 -0.76 -0.93
C ALA A 90 10.48 -0.70 -1.59
N ALA A 91 9.56 0.12 -1.08
CA ALA A 91 8.25 0.28 -1.70
C ALA A 91 8.33 0.85 -3.12
N MET A 92 9.29 1.73 -3.40
CA MET A 92 9.47 2.36 -4.72
C MET A 92 10.17 1.46 -5.74
N ASN A 93 10.76 0.34 -5.32
CA ASN A 93 11.48 -0.56 -6.20
C ASN A 93 10.51 -1.47 -7.01
N ARG A 94 10.50 -1.31 -8.34
CA ARG A 94 9.64 -2.07 -9.27
C ARG A 94 9.90 -3.59 -9.27
N GLY A 95 11.07 -4.00 -8.76
CA GLY A 95 11.50 -5.40 -8.69
C GLY A 95 11.26 -6.07 -7.35
N SER A 96 10.80 -5.35 -6.31
CA SER A 96 10.72 -5.94 -4.98
C SER A 96 9.76 -7.12 -4.94
N ASP A 97 10.27 -8.23 -4.41
CA ASP A 97 9.51 -9.42 -4.14
C ASP A 97 9.19 -9.54 -2.65
N LEU A 98 8.52 -10.63 -2.27
CA LEU A 98 8.11 -10.83 -0.87
C LEU A 98 9.31 -11.04 0.07
N HIS A 99 10.44 -11.56 -0.41
CA HIS A 99 11.65 -11.70 0.38
C HIS A 99 12.26 -10.34 0.69
N ASP A 100 12.30 -9.43 -0.29
CA ASP A 100 12.80 -8.06 -0.06
C ASP A 100 11.95 -7.33 1.00
N ILE A 101 10.62 -7.51 0.94
CA ILE A 101 9.68 -6.95 1.92
C ILE A 101 9.95 -7.51 3.32
N ILE A 102 10.13 -8.83 3.41
CA ILE A 102 10.45 -9.52 4.68
C ILE A 102 11.75 -8.99 5.26
N ASP A 103 12.81 -8.91 4.45
CA ASP A 103 14.14 -8.46 4.90
C ASP A 103 14.12 -7.03 5.43
N VAL A 104 13.36 -6.13 4.79
CA VAL A 104 13.20 -4.74 5.27
C VAL A 104 12.54 -4.73 6.64
N VAL A 105 11.43 -5.45 6.82
CA VAL A 105 10.72 -5.48 8.11
C VAL A 105 11.55 -6.22 9.17
N ASP A 106 12.28 -7.27 8.79
CA ASP A 106 13.13 -8.06 9.67
C ASP A 106 14.24 -7.20 10.31
N ARG A 107 14.88 -6.34 9.52
CA ARG A 107 15.91 -5.40 10.01
C ARG A 107 15.37 -4.38 11.01
N MET A 108 14.06 -4.12 10.98
CA MET A 108 13.41 -3.16 11.89
C MET A 108 12.96 -3.80 13.20
N LEU A 109 12.92 -5.13 13.28
CA LEU A 109 12.52 -5.86 14.48
C LEU A 109 13.72 -6.04 15.43
N ALA A 110 13.70 -5.37 16.58
CA ALA A 110 14.70 -5.59 17.62
C ALA A 110 14.52 -6.98 18.26
N GLY A 111 15.37 -7.95 17.88
CA GLY A 111 15.35 -9.30 18.49
C GLY A 111 14.20 -10.19 18.03
N GLY A 112 13.61 -9.88 16.86
CA GLY A 112 12.56 -10.66 16.23
C GLY A 112 12.92 -11.13 14.83
N ARG A 113 12.07 -12.02 14.29
CA ARG A 113 12.10 -12.47 12.90
C ARG A 113 10.70 -12.44 12.29
N ILE A 114 10.59 -11.96 11.07
CA ILE A 114 9.37 -12.08 10.26
C ILE A 114 9.52 -13.22 9.24
N SER A 115 8.47 -14.00 9.05
CA SER A 115 8.42 -15.08 8.06
C SER A 115 7.10 -15.09 7.31
N PHE A 116 7.15 -15.45 6.03
CA PHE A 116 5.96 -15.76 5.25
C PHE A 116 5.45 -17.16 5.56
N ASP A 117 4.16 -17.27 5.84
CA ASP A 117 3.51 -18.55 6.09
C ASP A 117 2.80 -19.05 4.83
N ARG A 118 1.89 -18.24 4.29
CA ARG A 118 1.08 -18.59 3.11
C ARG A 118 0.41 -17.38 2.48
N TYR A 119 0.00 -17.53 1.22
CA TYR A 119 -0.85 -16.57 0.52
C TYR A 119 -2.22 -17.18 0.21
N ASP A 120 -3.27 -16.59 0.76
CA ASP A 120 -4.65 -16.93 0.43
C ASP A 120 -5.08 -16.16 -0.82
N ARG A 121 -5.01 -16.85 -1.96
CA ARG A 121 -5.42 -16.32 -3.27
C ARG A 121 -6.92 -15.97 -3.33
N THR A 122 -7.75 -16.67 -2.56
CA THR A 122 -9.20 -16.46 -2.54
C THR A 122 -9.56 -15.16 -1.85
N ASN A 123 -8.79 -14.73 -0.84
CA ASN A 123 -9.05 -13.47 -0.14
C ASN A 123 -8.02 -12.37 -0.46
N ALA A 124 -6.99 -12.70 -1.25
CA ALA A 124 -5.82 -11.84 -1.50
C ALA A 124 -5.11 -11.42 -0.21
N VAL A 125 -4.97 -12.35 0.75
CA VAL A 125 -4.36 -12.09 2.06
C VAL A 125 -3.01 -12.81 2.17
N VAL A 126 -1.97 -12.05 2.49
CA VAL A 126 -0.63 -12.55 2.85
C VAL A 126 -0.60 -12.80 4.35
N TYR A 127 -0.36 -14.05 4.75
CA TYR A 127 -0.20 -14.43 6.14
C TYR A 127 1.29 -14.43 6.50
N LEU A 128 1.62 -13.65 7.53
CA LEU A 128 2.97 -13.45 8.02
C LEU A 128 3.00 -13.80 9.52
N THR A 129 4.11 -14.35 9.98
CA THR A 129 4.37 -14.59 11.39
C THR A 129 5.58 -13.77 11.82
N ILE A 130 5.45 -13.06 12.94
CA ILE A 130 6.55 -12.41 13.64
C ILE A 130 6.81 -13.17 14.93
N ARG A 131 8.01 -13.74 15.03
CA ARG A 131 8.51 -14.40 16.25
C ARG A 131 9.49 -13.46 16.93
N SER A 132 9.26 -13.14 18.18
CA SER A 132 10.17 -12.26 18.93
C SER A 132 10.54 -12.83 20.28
N THR A 133 11.81 -12.65 20.65
CA THR A 133 12.28 -12.98 22.01
C THR A 133 11.91 -11.89 23.02
N LEU A 134 11.52 -10.71 22.54
CA LEU A 134 11.07 -9.57 23.34
C LEU A 134 9.57 -9.31 23.13
N PRO A 135 8.84 -8.84 24.15
CA PRO A 135 7.46 -8.44 23.98
C PRO A 135 7.32 -7.34 22.93
N ILE A 136 6.50 -7.56 21.91
CA ILE A 136 6.18 -6.55 20.90
C ILE A 136 5.03 -5.70 21.41
N SER A 137 5.34 -4.43 21.67
CA SER A 137 4.40 -3.42 22.16
C SER A 137 3.28 -3.13 21.14
N PRO A 138 2.12 -2.62 21.58
CA PRO A 138 1.04 -2.22 20.67
C PRO A 138 1.49 -1.22 19.59
N ILE A 139 2.39 -0.30 19.94
CA ILE A 139 2.91 0.73 19.03
C ILE A 139 3.76 0.09 17.93
N GLU A 140 4.62 -0.88 18.27
CA GLU A 140 5.41 -1.61 17.28
C GLU A 140 4.51 -2.40 16.32
N ARG A 141 3.43 -3.02 16.82
CA ARG A 141 2.46 -3.73 15.97
C ARG A 141 1.78 -2.79 14.99
N GLU A 142 1.43 -1.58 15.42
CA GLU A 142 0.84 -0.56 14.57
C GLU A 142 1.83 -0.10 13.49
N LEU A 143 3.08 0.19 13.86
CA LEU A 143 4.14 0.57 12.92
C LEU A 143 4.42 -0.51 11.88
N ILE A 144 4.53 -1.77 12.31
CA ILE A 144 4.69 -2.93 11.41
C ILE A 144 3.51 -3.01 10.44
N GLY A 145 2.28 -2.82 10.94
CA GLY A 145 1.09 -2.76 10.11
C GLY A 145 1.17 -1.66 9.05
N LEU A 146 1.63 -0.46 9.41
CA LEU A 146 1.83 0.65 8.48
C LEU A 146 2.91 0.36 7.43
N TYR A 147 4.03 -0.25 7.82
CA TYR A 147 5.11 -0.59 6.88
C TYR A 147 4.65 -1.66 5.89
N LEU A 148 4.02 -2.73 6.38
CA LEU A 148 3.45 -3.76 5.50
C LEU A 148 2.37 -3.20 4.57
N TYR A 149 1.58 -2.23 5.05
CA TYR A 149 0.56 -1.57 4.23
C TYR A 149 1.15 -0.82 3.01
N GLU A 150 2.34 -0.24 3.14
CA GLU A 150 3.04 0.44 2.05
C GLU A 150 3.88 -0.51 1.19
N LEU A 151 4.46 -1.54 1.79
CA LEU A 151 5.36 -2.49 1.11
C LEU A 151 4.60 -3.55 0.31
N LEU A 152 3.41 -3.97 0.74
CA LEU A 152 2.70 -5.05 0.08
C LEU A 152 2.14 -4.64 -1.30
N PRO A 153 2.05 -5.59 -2.24
CA PRO A 153 1.47 -5.35 -3.54
C PRO A 153 0.04 -4.81 -3.43
N LEU A 154 -0.29 -3.84 -4.29
CA LEU A 154 -1.65 -3.33 -4.40
C LEU A 154 -2.66 -4.44 -4.69
N GLY A 155 -3.79 -4.39 -4.00
CA GLY A 155 -4.85 -5.39 -4.12
C GLY A 155 -4.68 -6.58 -3.19
N THR A 156 -3.61 -6.59 -2.37
CA THR A 156 -3.39 -7.55 -1.30
C THR A 156 -3.53 -6.93 0.08
N GLN A 157 -3.89 -7.74 1.07
CA GLN A 157 -3.95 -7.39 2.48
C GLN A 157 -2.96 -8.27 3.26
N SER A 158 -2.58 -7.86 4.48
CA SER A 158 -1.79 -8.68 5.40
C SER A 158 -2.59 -9.13 6.61
N SER A 159 -2.21 -10.30 7.12
CA SER A 159 -2.55 -10.75 8.46
C SER A 159 -1.26 -11.18 9.14
N VAL A 160 -0.96 -10.56 10.29
CA VAL A 160 0.28 -10.81 11.04
C VAL A 160 -0.05 -11.51 12.35
N GLN A 161 0.52 -12.69 12.54
CA GLN A 161 0.51 -13.39 13.81
C GLN A 161 1.77 -13.03 14.61
N TYR A 162 1.61 -12.61 15.86
CA TYR A 162 2.71 -12.30 16.76
C TYR A 162 2.87 -13.44 17.77
N ILE A 163 4.07 -14.02 17.84
CA ILE A 163 4.43 -15.17 18.69
C ILE A 163 5.60 -14.80 19.58
#